data_AF-A0A368FYH3-F1
#
_entry.id   AF-A0A368FYH3-F1
#
_cell.length_a   1.000
_cell.length_b   1.000
_cell.length_c   1.000
_cell.angle_alpha   90.00
_cell.angle_beta   90.00
_cell.angle_gamma   90.00
#
_symmetry.space_group_name_H-M   'P 1'
#
loop_
_entity.id
_entity.type
_entity.pdbx_description
1 polymer ?
#
loop_
_entity_poly.entity_id
_entity_poly.type
_entity_poly.pdbx_seq_one_letter_code
_entity_poly.pdbx_strand_id
1 'polypeptide(L)'
;MSMKKTVLNLKDKTETNTAFFIEFAVCDFFCVLLSAVATASLASLLLGLLMIGVVIMARKFKVNPDNITTPVAASLGDVSTLFILLGLGSLLLRIREQYCWVLVLALLCFYAIAGFAAVVASEDQFTVEVLKHGWWAVLAAMSITTLSGFVLKSSMHKFPPIAAFQPLINGVGGNLVSVQASRISTGLHRARKNQIRDPKTLRTYANPWHAFFVNHEDSVAARILMGISIPGNLIFMNTIFMFDCGFANTIPFTLTFLLASLTQIVFLLYLCQLLVRVMWRLRIDPDSSAIPLLTAAGDLLGGVFLIGCFWMAANVYGMKVGQEHFPDRHFGVH
;
A
#
# COMPACT_ATOMS: atom_id res chain seq x y z
N MET A 1 -58.87 -5.44 -21.71
CA MET A 1 -58.36 -6.10 -20.48
C MET A 1 -56.99 -6.77 -20.67
N SER A 2 -56.69 -7.33 -21.85
CA SER A 2 -55.42 -8.04 -22.15
C SER A 2 -54.15 -7.18 -22.11
N MET A 3 -54.12 -6.00 -22.74
CA MET A 3 -52.94 -5.09 -22.72
C MET A 3 -52.54 -4.61 -21.32
N LYS A 4 -53.50 -4.34 -20.42
CA LYS A 4 -53.20 -3.91 -19.03
C LYS A 4 -52.48 -5.01 -18.24
N LYS A 5 -52.85 -6.28 -18.43
CA LYS A 5 -52.17 -7.43 -17.81
C LYS A 5 -50.76 -7.62 -18.35
N THR A 6 -50.53 -7.44 -19.65
CA THR A 6 -49.19 -7.55 -20.26
C THR A 6 -48.25 -6.43 -19.80
N VAL A 7 -48.74 -5.19 -19.68
CA VAL A 7 -47.94 -4.05 -19.18
C VAL A 7 -47.63 -4.20 -17.68
N LEU A 8 -48.59 -4.67 -16.88
CA LEU A 8 -48.34 -5.01 -15.47
C LEU A 8 -47.29 -6.12 -15.33
N ASN A 9 -47.38 -7.20 -16.12
CA ASN A 9 -46.39 -8.29 -16.11
C ASN A 9 -44.99 -7.84 -16.55
N LEU A 10 -44.89 -6.93 -17.52
CA LEU A 10 -43.61 -6.38 -17.96
C LEU A 10 -42.99 -5.48 -16.90
N LYS A 11 -43.80 -4.66 -16.22
CA LYS A 11 -43.38 -3.79 -15.13
C LYS A 11 -42.92 -4.60 -13.91
N ASP A 12 -43.68 -5.64 -13.54
CA ASP A 12 -43.34 -6.55 -12.45
C ASP A 12 -42.02 -7.28 -12.73
N LYS A 13 -41.83 -7.76 -13.97
CA LYS A 13 -40.60 -8.45 -14.38
C LYS A 13 -39.38 -7.53 -14.45
N THR A 14 -39.56 -6.26 -14.82
CA THR A 14 -38.48 -5.25 -14.77
C THR A 14 -38.17 -4.84 -13.33
N GLU A 15 -39.18 -4.62 -12.48
CA GLU A 15 -38.98 -4.32 -11.06
C GLU A 15 -38.30 -5.48 -10.33
N THR A 16 -38.68 -6.73 -10.62
CA THR A 16 -38.05 -7.93 -10.03
C THR A 16 -36.59 -8.08 -10.46
N ASN A 17 -36.28 -7.86 -11.74
CA ASN A 17 -34.89 -7.88 -12.22
C ASN A 17 -34.06 -6.75 -11.59
N THR A 18 -34.63 -5.55 -11.49
CA THR A 18 -33.92 -4.40 -10.91
C THR A 18 -33.67 -4.61 -9.41
N ALA A 19 -34.66 -5.14 -8.68
CA ALA A 19 -34.53 -5.48 -7.27
C ALA A 19 -33.47 -6.58 -7.04
N PHE A 20 -33.46 -7.62 -7.87
CA PHE A 20 -32.44 -8.67 -7.83
C PHE A 20 -31.03 -8.13 -8.10
N PHE A 21 -30.87 -7.26 -9.11
CA PHE A 21 -29.58 -6.62 -9.38
C PHE A 21 -29.12 -5.72 -8.23
N ILE A 22 -30.04 -4.99 -7.59
CA ILE A 22 -29.73 -4.14 -6.44
C ILE A 22 -29.34 -5.01 -5.24
N GLU A 23 -30.09 -6.06 -4.93
CA GLU A 23 -29.80 -6.96 -3.81
C GLU A 23 -28.44 -7.65 -3.99
N PHE A 24 -28.16 -8.14 -5.19
CA PHE A 24 -26.87 -8.71 -5.54
C PHE A 24 -25.72 -7.70 -5.37
N ALA A 25 -25.88 -6.48 -5.89
CA ALA A 25 -24.88 -5.41 -5.77
C ALA A 25 -24.65 -4.99 -4.30
N VAL A 26 -25.71 -4.99 -3.48
CA VAL A 26 -25.62 -4.68 -2.05
C VAL A 26 -24.84 -5.75 -1.29
N CYS A 27 -25.08 -7.03 -1.59
CA CYS A 27 -24.36 -8.12 -0.96
C CYS A 27 -22.87 -8.15 -1.35
N ASP A 28 -22.54 -7.86 -2.61
CA ASP A 28 -21.15 -7.69 -3.05
C ASP A 28 -20.47 -6.51 -2.35
N PHE A 29 -21.17 -5.37 -2.22
CA PHE A 29 -20.66 -4.21 -1.50
C PHE A 29 -20.33 -4.56 -0.04
N PHE A 30 -21.25 -5.20 0.68
CA PHE A 30 -21.00 -5.60 2.08
C PHE A 30 -19.93 -6.68 2.19
N CYS A 31 -19.83 -7.60 1.23
CA CYS A 31 -18.78 -8.62 1.20
C CYS A 31 -17.39 -7.99 1.06
N VAL A 32 -17.23 -7.03 0.14
CA VAL A 32 -15.96 -6.30 -0.06
C VAL A 32 -15.64 -5.42 1.14
N LEU A 33 -16.64 -4.74 1.72
CA LEU A 33 -16.43 -3.90 2.89
C LEU A 33 -16.04 -4.73 4.12
N LEU A 34 -16.74 -5.84 4.37
CA LEU A 34 -16.43 -6.75 5.47
C LEU A 34 -15.08 -7.40 5.29
N SER A 35 -14.71 -7.84 4.07
CA SER A 35 -13.40 -8.43 3.84
C SER A 35 -12.30 -7.42 4.11
N ALA A 36 -12.43 -6.17 3.64
CA ALA A 36 -11.48 -5.10 3.93
C ALA A 36 -11.35 -4.81 5.43
N VAL A 37 -12.47 -4.62 6.15
CA VAL A 37 -12.47 -4.32 7.59
C VAL A 37 -11.93 -5.49 8.41
N ALA A 38 -12.37 -6.72 8.12
CA ALA A 38 -11.93 -7.90 8.84
C ALA A 38 -10.45 -8.18 8.62
N THR A 39 -9.99 -8.10 7.36
CA THR A 39 -8.58 -8.26 7.02
C THR A 39 -7.73 -7.20 7.69
N ALA A 40 -8.10 -5.91 7.58
CA ALA A 40 -7.34 -4.83 8.20
C ALA A 40 -7.25 -5.02 9.73
N SER A 41 -8.34 -5.42 10.37
CA SER A 41 -8.39 -5.64 11.82
C SER A 41 -7.52 -6.82 12.25
N LEU A 42 -7.65 -7.97 11.59
CA LEU A 42 -6.91 -9.18 11.93
C LEU A 42 -5.43 -9.08 11.57
N ALA A 43 -5.09 -8.48 10.43
CA ALA A 43 -3.70 -8.21 10.06
C ALA A 43 -3.06 -7.23 11.04
N SER A 44 -3.75 -6.15 11.44
CA SER A 44 -3.23 -5.19 12.42
C SER A 44 -3.04 -5.82 13.80
N LEU A 45 -3.95 -6.70 14.23
CA LEU A 45 -3.81 -7.44 15.49
C LEU A 45 -2.61 -8.38 15.45
N LEU A 46 -2.50 -9.20 14.39
CA LEU A 46 -1.39 -10.15 14.21
C LEU A 46 -0.04 -9.42 14.15
N LEU A 47 0.05 -8.39 13.33
CA LEU A 47 1.26 -7.60 13.15
C LEU A 47 1.61 -6.85 14.44
N GLY A 48 0.63 -6.28 15.15
CA GLY A 48 0.84 -5.63 16.43
C GLY A 48 1.43 -6.57 17.48
N LEU A 49 0.86 -7.77 17.63
CA LEU A 49 1.38 -8.80 18.55
C LEU A 49 2.80 -9.24 18.18
N LEU A 50 3.05 -9.46 16.89
CA LEU A 50 4.37 -9.80 16.37
C LEU A 50 5.37 -8.69 16.71
N MET A 51 5.01 -7.43 16.45
CA MET A 51 5.87 -6.27 16.68
C MET A 51 6.21 -6.07 18.15
N ILE A 52 5.24 -6.26 19.06
CA ILE A 52 5.50 -6.27 20.50
C ILE A 52 6.55 -7.34 20.84
N GLY A 53 6.40 -8.55 20.30
CA GLY A 53 7.36 -9.63 20.50
C GLY A 53 8.77 -9.28 20.00
N VAL A 54 8.89 -8.75 18.79
CA VAL A 54 10.18 -8.34 18.19
C VAL A 54 10.82 -7.22 19.00
N VAL A 55 10.04 -6.22 19.46
CA VAL A 55 10.55 -5.13 20.31
C VAL A 55 11.10 -5.68 21.62
N ILE A 56 10.38 -6.56 22.31
CA ILE A 56 10.82 -7.16 23.57
C ILE A 56 12.11 -7.96 23.35
N MET A 57 12.17 -8.74 22.27
CA MET A 57 13.35 -9.53 21.91
C MET A 57 14.56 -8.64 21.61
N ALA A 58 14.39 -7.59 20.80
CA ALA A 58 15.45 -6.64 20.47
C ALA A 58 16.02 -5.95 21.72
N ARG A 59 15.14 -5.54 22.65
CA ARG A 59 15.55 -4.98 23.95
C ARG A 59 16.37 -5.98 24.78
N LYS A 60 15.97 -7.26 24.80
CA LYS A 60 16.71 -8.32 25.51
C LYS A 60 18.13 -8.50 24.94
N PHE A 61 18.30 -8.39 23.63
CA PHE A 61 19.59 -8.48 22.95
C PHE A 61 20.37 -7.15 22.89
N LYS A 62 19.86 -6.07 23.50
CA LYS A 62 20.45 -4.71 23.47
C LYS A 62 20.69 -4.16 22.05
N VAL A 63 19.91 -4.64 21.07
CA VAL A 63 19.90 -4.10 19.71
C VAL A 63 18.81 -3.04 19.63
N ASN A 64 19.02 -1.99 18.84
CA ASN A 64 17.98 -1.00 18.60
C ASN A 64 16.76 -1.70 17.94
N PRO A 65 15.56 -1.69 18.57
CA PRO A 65 14.39 -2.33 18.00
C PRO A 65 14.11 -1.87 16.57
N ASP A 66 14.24 -0.57 16.27
CA ASP A 66 13.88 0.01 14.97
C ASP A 66 14.67 -0.56 13.79
N ASN A 67 15.88 -1.06 14.03
CA ASN A 67 16.71 -1.69 13.01
C ASN A 67 16.20 -3.07 12.58
N ILE A 68 15.37 -3.71 13.42
CA ILE A 68 14.82 -5.05 13.19
C ILE A 68 13.32 -4.95 12.96
N THR A 69 12.61 -4.21 13.81
CA THR A 69 11.15 -4.08 13.81
C THR A 69 10.67 -3.42 12.52
N THR A 70 11.35 -2.38 12.02
CA THR A 70 10.90 -1.68 10.80
C THR A 70 10.98 -2.55 9.55
N PRO A 71 12.09 -3.26 9.26
CA PRO A 71 12.12 -4.21 8.14
C PRO A 71 11.20 -5.42 8.31
N VAL A 72 11.04 -5.92 9.55
CA VAL A 72 10.14 -7.04 9.86
C VAL A 72 8.69 -6.64 9.65
N ALA A 73 8.27 -5.47 10.16
CA ALA A 73 6.94 -4.92 9.94
C ALA A 73 6.64 -4.77 8.45
N ALA A 74 7.57 -4.19 7.70
CA ALA A 74 7.42 -3.94 6.28
C ALA A 74 7.29 -5.24 5.46
N SER A 75 8.09 -6.25 5.77
CA SER A 75 8.08 -7.51 5.00
C SER A 75 6.94 -8.47 5.37
N LEU A 76 6.57 -8.56 6.65
CA LEU A 76 5.50 -9.45 7.11
C LEU A 76 4.11 -8.80 7.04
N GLY A 77 4.03 -7.46 7.08
CA GLY A 77 2.77 -6.72 6.99
C GLY A 77 2.04 -7.03 5.69
N ASP A 78 2.69 -6.82 4.55
CA ASP A 78 2.07 -7.03 3.22
C ASP A 78 1.67 -8.50 3.01
N VAL A 79 2.57 -9.43 3.36
CA VAL A 79 2.33 -10.87 3.18
C VAL A 79 1.18 -11.35 4.06
N SER A 80 1.16 -10.95 5.34
CA SER A 80 0.08 -11.34 6.25
C SER A 80 -1.26 -10.76 5.82
N THR A 81 -1.28 -9.50 5.38
CA THR A 81 -2.49 -8.84 4.88
C THR A 81 -3.05 -9.55 3.64
N LEU A 82 -2.20 -9.86 2.65
CA LEU A 82 -2.62 -10.59 1.46
C LEU A 82 -3.10 -12.00 1.78
N PHE A 83 -2.40 -12.73 2.64
CA PHE A 83 -2.81 -14.07 3.05
C PHE A 83 -4.17 -14.08 3.76
N ILE A 84 -4.35 -13.16 4.72
CA ILE A 84 -5.62 -13.01 5.44
C ILE A 84 -6.73 -12.56 4.49
N LEU A 85 -6.47 -11.62 3.57
CA LEU A 85 -7.42 -11.16 2.56
C LEU A 85 -7.88 -12.29 1.66
N LEU A 86 -6.96 -13.09 1.13
CA LEU A 86 -7.29 -14.20 0.24
C LEU A 86 -8.09 -15.28 0.97
N GLY A 87 -7.68 -15.63 2.20
CA GLY A 87 -8.37 -16.61 3.03
C GLY A 87 -9.78 -16.17 3.43
N LEU A 88 -9.90 -14.99 4.05
CA LEU A 88 -11.19 -14.44 4.50
C LEU A 88 -12.08 -14.06 3.33
N GLY A 89 -11.53 -13.44 2.29
CA GLY A 89 -12.28 -13.09 1.08
C GLY A 89 -12.91 -14.31 0.44
N SER A 90 -12.16 -15.41 0.29
CA SER A 90 -12.70 -16.67 -0.24
C SER A 90 -13.82 -17.25 0.63
N LEU A 91 -13.67 -17.18 1.96
CA LEU A 91 -14.70 -17.63 2.89
C LEU A 91 -15.97 -16.76 2.81
N LEU A 92 -15.80 -15.44 2.81
CA LEU A 92 -16.90 -14.48 2.75
C LEU A 92 -17.66 -14.56 1.43
N LEU A 93 -16.97 -14.78 0.30
CA LEU A 93 -17.61 -15.03 -0.99
C LEU A 93 -18.51 -16.27 -0.96
N ARG A 94 -18.09 -17.33 -0.26
CA ARG A 94 -18.93 -18.54 -0.09
C ARG A 94 -20.14 -18.28 0.82
N ILE A 95 -19.99 -17.45 1.84
CA ILE A 95 -21.09 -17.08 2.76
C ILE A 95 -22.07 -16.14 2.05
N ARG A 96 -21.59 -15.21 1.22
CA ARG A 96 -22.40 -14.27 0.44
C ARG A 96 -23.48 -14.98 -0.37
N GLU A 97 -23.12 -16.06 -1.07
CA GLU A 97 -24.03 -16.87 -1.88
C GLU A 97 -25.23 -17.44 -1.11
N GLN A 98 -25.10 -17.60 0.21
CA GLN A 98 -26.14 -18.23 1.04
C GLN A 98 -26.81 -17.27 2.03
N TYR A 99 -26.09 -16.31 2.61
CA TYR A 99 -26.58 -15.50 3.74
C TYR A 99 -26.05 -14.07 3.75
N CYS A 100 -26.66 -13.17 2.98
CA CYS A 100 -26.25 -11.76 2.91
C CYS A 100 -26.39 -11.00 4.26
N TRP A 101 -27.41 -11.32 5.05
CA TRP A 101 -27.63 -10.68 6.37
C TRP A 101 -26.52 -10.98 7.38
N VAL A 102 -25.84 -12.13 7.26
CA VAL A 102 -24.71 -12.50 8.13
C VAL A 102 -23.53 -11.56 7.90
N LEU A 103 -23.31 -11.10 6.66
CA LEU A 103 -22.24 -10.14 6.33
C LEU A 103 -22.46 -8.81 7.05
N VAL A 104 -23.70 -8.31 7.04
CA VAL A 104 -24.06 -7.05 7.72
C VAL A 104 -23.89 -7.18 9.23
N LEU A 105 -24.37 -8.29 9.81
CA LEU A 105 -24.22 -8.54 11.25
C LEU A 105 -22.75 -8.63 11.67
N ALA A 106 -21.93 -9.37 10.91
CA ALA A 106 -20.50 -9.48 11.18
C ALA A 106 -19.80 -8.11 11.08
N LEU A 107 -20.15 -7.28 10.10
CA LEU A 107 -19.60 -5.94 9.96
C LEU A 107 -19.96 -5.04 11.16
N LEU A 108 -21.22 -5.08 11.62
CA LEU A 108 -21.64 -4.36 12.83
C LEU A 108 -20.87 -4.82 14.07
N CYS A 109 -20.61 -6.12 14.20
CA CYS A 109 -19.78 -6.65 15.28
C CYS A 109 -18.35 -6.09 15.23
N PHE A 110 -17.72 -6.01 14.05
CA PHE A 110 -16.40 -5.38 13.92
C PHE A 110 -16.41 -3.91 14.33
N TYR A 111 -17.43 -3.13 13.95
CA TYR A 111 -17.55 -1.74 14.37
C TYR A 111 -17.80 -1.58 15.87
N ALA A 112 -18.61 -2.46 16.48
CA ALA A 112 -18.82 -2.46 17.92
C ALA A 112 -17.51 -2.76 18.69
N ILE A 113 -16.75 -3.76 18.24
CA ILE A 113 -15.44 -4.09 18.80
C ILE A 113 -14.47 -2.91 18.63
N ALA A 114 -14.43 -2.28 17.45
CA ALA A 114 -13.58 -1.13 17.18
C ALA A 114 -13.94 0.07 18.08
N GLY A 115 -15.24 0.34 18.28
CA GLY A 115 -15.72 1.40 19.17
C GLY A 115 -15.33 1.14 20.62
N PHE A 116 -15.53 -0.09 21.11
CA PHE A 116 -15.09 -0.48 22.45
C PHE A 116 -13.57 -0.37 22.61
N ALA A 117 -12.80 -0.88 21.66
CA ALA A 117 -11.35 -0.79 21.65
C ALA A 117 -10.86 0.67 21.62
N ALA A 118 -11.54 1.55 20.87
CA ALA A 118 -11.21 2.98 20.83
C ALA A 118 -11.43 3.68 22.18
N VAL A 119 -12.48 3.31 22.91
CA VAL A 119 -12.73 3.82 24.28
C VAL A 119 -11.60 3.38 25.21
N VAL A 120 -11.27 2.09 25.23
CA VAL A 120 -10.17 1.56 26.06
C VAL A 120 -8.83 2.20 25.67
N ALA A 121 -8.56 2.34 24.38
CA ALA A 121 -7.34 2.96 23.86
C ALA A 121 -7.25 4.47 24.20
N SER A 122 -8.38 5.15 24.37
CA SER A 122 -8.40 6.59 24.67
C SER A 122 -7.97 6.92 26.10
N GLU A 123 -7.91 5.93 27.00
CA GLU A 123 -7.42 6.10 28.36
C GLU A 123 -5.89 6.30 28.42
N ASP A 124 -5.16 5.79 27.41
CA ASP A 124 -3.71 5.95 27.33
C ASP A 124 -3.31 7.23 26.57
N GLN A 125 -2.43 8.03 27.18
CA GLN A 125 -2.02 9.34 26.65
C GLN A 125 -1.25 9.25 25.32
N PHE A 126 -0.53 8.15 25.07
CA PHE A 126 0.23 7.98 23.82
C PHE A 126 -0.69 7.51 22.69
N THR A 127 -1.66 6.67 23.02
CA THR A 127 -2.60 6.10 22.05
C THR A 127 -3.68 7.09 21.64
N VAL A 128 -4.16 7.92 22.57
CA VAL A 128 -5.19 8.93 22.30
C VAL A 128 -4.72 10.02 21.33
N GLU A 129 -3.43 10.37 21.32
CA GLU A 129 -2.87 11.34 20.38
C GLU A 129 -2.96 10.83 18.94
N VAL A 130 -2.57 9.57 18.72
CA VAL A 130 -2.67 8.89 17.42
C VAL A 130 -4.13 8.75 16.99
N LEU A 131 -5.04 8.43 17.92
CA LEU A 131 -6.47 8.30 17.61
C LEU A 131 -7.09 9.65 17.17
N LYS A 132 -6.70 10.77 17.80
CA LYS A 132 -7.22 12.11 17.49
C LYS A 132 -6.65 12.71 16.20
N HIS A 133 -5.38 12.45 15.91
CA HIS A 133 -4.66 13.14 14.85
C HIS A 133 -4.20 12.25 13.70
N GLY A 134 -4.25 10.92 13.81
CA GLY A 134 -3.74 10.01 12.77
C GLY A 134 -4.63 9.90 11.53
N TRP A 135 -5.94 10.18 11.66
CA TRP A 135 -6.91 9.91 10.59
C TRP A 135 -6.69 10.75 9.33
N TRP A 136 -6.19 11.98 9.43
CA TRP A 136 -6.02 12.85 8.26
C TRP A 136 -5.01 12.25 7.26
N ALA A 137 -3.91 11.67 7.77
CA ALA A 137 -2.85 11.11 6.94
C ALA A 137 -3.34 9.84 6.24
N VAL A 138 -4.12 9.02 6.94
CA VAL A 138 -4.76 7.83 6.38
C VAL A 138 -5.74 8.23 5.26
N LEU A 139 -6.61 9.21 5.48
CA LEU A 139 -7.55 9.68 4.45
C LEU A 139 -6.83 10.29 3.23
N ALA A 140 -5.77 11.07 3.47
CA ALA A 140 -4.96 11.64 2.40
C ALA A 140 -4.27 10.53 1.58
N ALA A 141 -3.68 9.53 2.26
CA ALA A 141 -3.07 8.38 1.62
C ALA A 141 -4.10 7.57 0.81
N MET A 142 -5.27 7.28 1.38
CA MET A 142 -6.36 6.59 0.66
C MET A 142 -6.79 7.34 -0.61
N SER A 143 -6.82 8.67 -0.56
CA SER A 143 -7.16 9.50 -1.73
C SER A 143 -6.12 9.35 -2.84
N ILE A 144 -4.82 9.38 -2.50
CA ILE A 144 -3.72 9.19 -3.44
C ILE A 144 -3.71 7.76 -4.00
N THR A 145 -3.87 6.75 -3.14
CA THR A 145 -3.93 5.33 -3.55
C THR A 145 -5.13 5.06 -4.45
N THR A 146 -6.27 5.72 -4.24
CA THR A 146 -7.43 5.60 -5.14
C THR A 146 -7.10 6.11 -6.55
N LEU A 147 -6.42 7.25 -6.66
CA LEU A 147 -5.93 7.77 -7.94
C LEU A 147 -4.94 6.80 -8.59
N SER A 148 -4.01 6.26 -7.80
CA SER A 148 -3.06 5.23 -8.27
C SER A 148 -3.78 3.99 -8.81
N GLY A 149 -4.78 3.47 -8.08
CA GLY A 149 -5.58 2.33 -8.49
C GLY A 149 -6.34 2.55 -9.79
N PHE A 150 -6.85 3.77 -10.02
CA PHE A 150 -7.48 4.13 -11.29
C PHE A 150 -6.46 4.13 -12.45
N VAL A 151 -5.30 4.75 -12.25
CA VAL A 151 -4.20 4.78 -13.23
C VAL A 151 -3.73 3.36 -13.56
N LEU A 152 -3.59 2.51 -12.54
CA LEU A 152 -3.21 1.11 -12.69
C LEU A 152 -4.26 0.31 -13.46
N LYS A 153 -5.55 0.44 -13.11
CA LYS A 153 -6.65 -0.26 -13.79
C LYS A 153 -6.70 0.09 -15.28
N SER A 154 -6.58 1.37 -15.61
CA SER A 154 -6.51 1.81 -17.01
C SER A 154 -5.30 1.23 -17.75
N SER A 155 -4.21 1.00 -17.04
CA SER A 155 -2.96 0.52 -17.61
C SER A 155 -2.93 -0.98 -17.78
N MET A 156 -3.52 -1.74 -16.86
CA MET A 156 -3.73 -3.19 -16.98
C MET A 156 -4.58 -3.54 -18.18
N HIS A 157 -5.57 -2.71 -18.54
CA HIS A 157 -6.33 -2.91 -19.78
C HIS A 157 -5.42 -2.83 -21.01
N LYS A 158 -4.42 -1.95 -21.02
CA LYS A 158 -3.51 -1.77 -22.17
C LYS A 158 -2.34 -2.76 -22.16
N PHE A 159 -1.80 -3.04 -20.99
CA PHE A 159 -0.63 -3.89 -20.74
C PHE A 159 -0.92 -4.84 -19.56
N PRO A 160 -1.58 -5.98 -19.79
CA PRO A 160 -1.97 -6.90 -18.72
C PRO A 160 -0.84 -7.36 -17.78
N PRO A 161 0.39 -7.61 -18.26
CA PRO A 161 1.47 -8.05 -17.37
C PRO A 161 1.93 -7.00 -16.34
N ILE A 162 1.52 -5.73 -16.45
CA ILE A 162 1.82 -4.69 -15.44
C ILE A 162 1.39 -5.15 -14.03
N ALA A 163 0.29 -5.89 -13.92
CA ALA A 163 -0.25 -6.35 -12.63
C ALA A 163 0.75 -7.18 -11.82
N ALA A 164 1.63 -7.94 -12.49
CA ALA A 164 2.66 -8.76 -11.81
C ALA A 164 3.84 -7.92 -11.29
N PHE A 165 4.13 -6.78 -11.91
CA PHE A 165 5.25 -5.91 -11.56
C PHE A 165 4.87 -4.79 -10.58
N GLN A 166 3.58 -4.48 -10.46
CA GLN A 166 3.10 -3.45 -9.54
C GLN A 166 3.46 -3.74 -8.07
N PRO A 167 3.24 -4.96 -7.51
CA PRO A 167 3.62 -5.26 -6.14
C PRO A 167 5.13 -5.17 -5.91
N LEU A 168 5.94 -5.45 -6.94
CA LEU A 168 7.39 -5.35 -6.87
C LEU A 168 7.85 -3.89 -6.73
N ILE A 169 7.45 -3.02 -7.66
CA ILE A 169 7.89 -1.62 -7.65
C ILE A 169 7.34 -0.85 -6.44
N ASN A 170 6.09 -1.11 -6.07
CA ASN A 170 5.47 -0.47 -4.91
C ASN A 170 6.01 -1.05 -3.60
N GLY A 171 6.14 -2.37 -3.49
CA GLY A 171 6.64 -3.04 -2.30
C GLY A 171 8.08 -2.67 -1.99
N VAL A 172 8.98 -2.67 -2.99
CA VAL A 172 10.37 -2.26 -2.77
C VAL A 172 10.46 -0.77 -2.46
N GLY A 173 9.83 0.10 -3.25
CA GLY A 173 9.91 1.54 -3.04
C GLY A 173 9.28 2.00 -1.72
N GLY A 174 8.04 1.57 -1.46
CA GLY A 174 7.24 1.91 -0.28
C GLY A 174 7.88 1.42 1.03
N ASN A 175 8.41 0.20 1.05
CA ASN A 175 9.04 -0.34 2.25
C ASN A 175 10.38 0.32 2.55
N LEU A 176 11.21 0.60 1.53
CA LEU A 176 12.48 1.31 1.73
C LEU A 176 12.27 2.74 2.23
N VAL A 177 11.29 3.46 1.68
CA VAL A 177 10.99 4.83 2.13
C VAL A 177 10.40 4.85 3.54
N SER A 178 9.62 3.84 3.92
CA SER A 178 9.10 3.67 5.29
C SER A 178 10.21 3.45 6.30
N VAL A 179 11.21 2.61 5.97
CA VAL A 179 12.42 2.43 6.80
C VAL A 179 13.17 3.75 6.96
N GLN A 180 13.34 4.53 5.89
CA GLN A 180 14.00 5.83 5.97
C GLN A 180 13.20 6.83 6.82
N ALA A 181 11.88 6.88 6.67
CA ALA A 181 11.00 7.80 7.38
C ALA A 181 11.05 7.55 8.90
N SER A 182 10.90 6.29 9.31
CA SER A 182 11.03 5.85 10.70
C SER A 182 12.40 6.23 11.30
N ARG A 183 13.50 5.97 10.58
CA ARG A 183 14.85 6.35 11.04
C ARG A 183 15.02 7.85 11.27
N ILE A 184 14.57 8.67 10.32
CA ILE A 184 14.66 10.14 10.45
C ILE A 184 13.79 10.62 11.62
N SER A 185 12.58 10.09 11.76
CA SER A 185 11.68 10.44 12.86
C SER A 185 12.25 10.09 14.23
N THR A 186 12.74 8.86 14.41
CA THR A 186 13.41 8.44 15.66
C THR A 186 14.60 9.34 15.98
N GLY A 187 15.39 9.74 14.97
CA GLY A 187 16.48 10.69 15.13
C GLY A 187 16.01 12.05 15.67
N LEU A 188 14.92 12.58 15.13
CA LEU A 188 14.31 13.85 15.56
C LEU A 188 13.73 13.77 16.98
N HIS A 189 13.04 12.68 17.32
CA HIS A 189 12.53 12.43 18.67
C HIS A 189 13.67 12.33 19.70
N ARG A 190 14.75 11.62 19.37
CA ARG A 190 15.95 11.52 20.20
C ARG A 190 16.63 12.89 20.39
N ALA A 191 16.75 13.68 19.33
CA ALA A 191 17.32 15.02 19.39
C ALA A 191 16.48 15.96 20.28
N ARG A 192 15.15 15.91 20.18
CA ARG A 192 14.24 16.67 21.05
C ARG A 192 14.39 16.26 22.52
N LYS A 193 14.44 14.96 22.81
CA LYS A 193 14.65 14.44 24.17
C LYS A 193 15.97 14.93 24.79
N ASN A 194 17.01 15.00 23.97
CA ASN A 194 18.34 15.48 24.38
C ASN A 194 18.47 17.02 24.35
N GLN A 195 17.39 17.75 24.07
CA GLN A 195 17.38 19.22 23.91
C GLN A 195 18.39 19.74 22.86
N ILE A 196 18.77 18.90 21.91
CA ILE A 196 19.66 19.30 20.81
C ILE A 196 18.79 20.04 19.79
N ARG A 197 18.94 21.37 19.73
CA ARG A 197 18.26 22.18 18.71
C ARG A 197 18.96 21.97 17.38
N ASP A 198 18.26 21.41 16.41
CA ASP A 198 18.77 21.30 15.05
C ASP A 198 18.96 22.72 14.48
N PRO A 199 20.20 23.19 14.26
CA PRO A 199 20.47 24.57 13.85
C PRO A 199 20.14 24.79 12.35
N LYS A 200 19.84 23.73 11.61
CA LYS A 200 19.70 23.77 10.15
C LYS A 200 18.31 24.22 9.70
N THR A 201 18.27 25.07 8.67
CA THR A 201 17.04 25.57 8.05
C THR A 201 16.40 24.50 7.15
N LEU A 202 15.06 24.47 7.05
CA LEU A 202 14.34 23.56 6.13
C LEU A 202 14.88 23.63 4.68
N ARG A 203 15.32 24.81 4.24
CA ARG A 203 15.95 25.04 2.93
C ARG A 203 17.19 24.18 2.69
N THR A 204 17.96 23.86 3.73
CA THR A 204 19.13 22.98 3.63
C THR A 204 18.73 21.56 3.22
N TYR A 205 17.57 21.09 3.69
CA TYR A 205 17.05 19.76 3.41
C TYR A 205 16.22 19.67 2.12
N ALA A 206 15.79 20.81 1.59
CA ALA A 206 15.16 20.91 0.27
C ALA A 206 16.17 20.77 -0.89
N ASN A 207 17.48 20.82 -0.61
CA ASN A 207 18.48 20.58 -1.63
C ASN A 207 18.65 19.06 -1.87
N PRO A 208 18.40 18.54 -3.08
CA PRO A 208 18.59 17.12 -3.40
C PRO A 208 20.04 16.67 -3.20
N TRP A 209 21.02 17.58 -3.34
CA TRP A 209 22.43 17.25 -3.04
C TRP A 209 22.65 16.90 -1.58
N HIS A 210 21.92 17.56 -0.67
CA HIS A 210 21.94 17.22 0.74
C HIS A 210 21.32 15.84 0.99
N ALA A 211 20.34 15.44 0.18
CA ALA A 211 19.69 14.15 0.36
C ALA A 211 20.57 12.94 0.04
N PHE A 212 21.46 13.07 -0.95
CA PHE A 212 22.20 11.89 -1.44
C PHE A 212 23.72 11.97 -1.28
N PHE A 213 24.32 13.17 -1.31
CA PHE A 213 25.77 13.31 -1.47
C PHE A 213 26.50 13.83 -0.22
N VAL A 214 25.78 14.36 0.77
CA VAL A 214 26.40 14.85 2.01
C VAL A 214 26.73 13.66 2.93
N ASN A 215 27.83 13.76 3.69
CA ASN A 215 28.17 12.77 4.71
C ASN A 215 27.35 12.99 6.00
N HIS A 216 26.03 12.90 5.86
CA HIS A 216 25.07 12.88 6.96
C HIS A 216 24.50 11.47 7.11
N GLU A 217 24.09 11.08 8.32
CA GLU A 217 23.56 9.75 8.59
C GLU A 217 22.39 9.38 7.67
N ASP A 218 21.49 10.33 7.43
CA ASP A 218 20.32 10.15 6.54
C ASP A 218 20.73 9.91 5.08
N SER A 219 21.72 10.65 4.58
CA SER A 219 22.20 10.55 3.19
C SER A 219 23.00 9.27 2.97
N VAL A 220 23.72 8.80 3.99
CA VAL A 220 24.36 7.47 3.99
C VAL A 220 23.28 6.38 3.94
N ALA A 221 22.25 6.48 4.78
CA ALA A 221 21.13 5.55 4.77
C ALA A 221 20.42 5.51 3.42
N ALA A 222 20.13 6.67 2.81
CA ALA A 222 19.52 6.75 1.48
C ALA A 222 20.37 6.05 0.41
N ARG A 223 21.70 6.24 0.42
CA ARG A 223 22.62 5.55 -0.49
C ARG A 223 22.62 4.03 -0.30
N ILE A 224 22.59 3.56 0.94
CA ILE A 224 22.51 2.13 1.25
C ILE A 224 21.19 1.54 0.74
N LEU A 225 20.06 2.22 0.99
CA LEU A 225 18.74 1.77 0.53
C LEU A 225 18.65 1.72 -1.00
N MET A 226 19.20 2.72 -1.71
CA MET A 226 19.33 2.67 -3.17
C MET A 226 20.20 1.50 -3.63
N GLY A 227 21.32 1.25 -2.95
CA GLY A 227 22.21 0.14 -3.27
C GLY A 227 21.55 -1.24 -3.10
N ILE A 228 20.78 -1.44 -2.04
CA ILE A 228 20.04 -2.68 -1.77
C ILE A 228 18.88 -2.89 -2.76
N SER A 229 18.29 -1.80 -3.26
CA SER A 229 17.20 -1.86 -4.23
C SER A 229 17.59 -2.58 -5.54
N ILE A 230 18.81 -2.39 -6.03
CA ILE A 230 19.28 -2.97 -7.30
C ILE A 230 19.22 -4.51 -7.28
N PRO A 231 19.93 -5.21 -6.36
CA PRO A 231 19.85 -6.67 -6.28
C PRO A 231 18.45 -7.15 -5.88
N GLY A 232 17.73 -6.39 -5.04
CA GLY A 232 16.34 -6.72 -4.67
C GLY A 232 15.42 -6.81 -5.88
N ASN A 233 15.37 -5.74 -6.69
CA ASN A 233 14.57 -5.72 -7.92
C ASN A 233 14.97 -6.83 -8.90
N LEU A 234 16.28 -7.09 -9.07
CA LEU A 234 16.76 -8.17 -9.93
C LEU A 234 16.25 -9.55 -9.48
N ILE A 235 16.36 -9.86 -8.18
CA ILE A 235 15.91 -11.16 -7.65
C ILE A 235 14.41 -11.34 -7.90
N PHE A 236 13.59 -10.38 -7.49
CA PHE A 236 12.14 -10.48 -7.64
C PHE A 236 11.69 -10.48 -9.09
N MET A 237 12.32 -9.68 -9.95
CA MET A 237 12.04 -9.68 -11.38
C MET A 237 12.29 -11.05 -12.00
N ASN A 238 13.43 -11.69 -11.69
CA ASN A 238 13.71 -13.04 -12.15
C ASN A 238 12.69 -14.05 -11.61
N THR A 239 12.24 -13.91 -10.35
CA THR A 239 11.16 -14.74 -9.80
C THR A 239 9.85 -14.58 -10.58
N ILE A 240 9.45 -13.36 -10.94
CA ILE A 240 8.24 -13.12 -11.76
C ILE A 240 8.35 -13.85 -13.10
N PHE A 241 9.52 -13.83 -13.74
CA PHE A 241 9.73 -14.55 -15.00
C PHE A 241 9.76 -16.07 -14.84
N MET A 242 10.17 -16.61 -13.69
CA MET A 242 10.06 -18.05 -13.41
C MET A 242 8.60 -18.53 -13.34
N PHE A 243 7.66 -17.66 -12.95
CA PHE A 243 6.22 -17.96 -12.88
C PHE A 243 5.46 -17.72 -14.20
N ASP A 244 6.18 -17.51 -15.31
CA ASP A 244 5.63 -17.28 -16.65
C ASP A 244 4.54 -16.20 -16.77
N CYS A 245 4.99 -14.95 -16.75
CA CYS A 245 4.14 -13.77 -17.00
C CYS A 245 3.68 -13.61 -18.47
N GLY A 246 3.96 -14.58 -19.35
CA GLY A 246 3.50 -14.62 -20.75
C GLY A 246 4.31 -13.78 -21.72
N PHE A 247 5.47 -13.26 -21.31
CA PHE A 247 6.48 -12.71 -22.20
C PHE A 247 7.88 -13.04 -21.68
N ALA A 248 8.86 -13.12 -22.58
CA ALA A 248 10.23 -13.43 -22.22
C ALA A 248 10.96 -12.21 -21.65
N ASN A 249 11.78 -12.42 -20.62
CA ASN A 249 12.64 -11.36 -20.12
C ASN A 249 13.68 -10.97 -21.18
N THR A 250 13.84 -9.67 -21.41
CA THR A 250 14.88 -9.12 -22.29
C THR A 250 15.78 -8.20 -21.47
N ILE A 251 17.06 -8.14 -21.86
CA ILE A 251 18.04 -7.20 -21.28
C ILE A 251 17.52 -5.75 -21.32
N PRO A 252 16.99 -5.21 -22.44
CA PRO A 252 16.47 -3.85 -22.47
C PRO A 252 15.28 -3.62 -21.52
N PHE A 253 14.39 -4.60 -21.36
CA PHE A 253 13.30 -4.49 -20.38
C PHE A 253 13.81 -4.48 -18.94
N THR A 254 14.77 -5.36 -18.61
CA THR A 254 15.39 -5.38 -17.28
C THR A 254 16.05 -4.03 -16.96
N LEU A 255 16.82 -3.46 -17.90
CA LEU A 255 17.48 -2.17 -17.69
C LEU A 255 16.49 -1.02 -17.52
N THR A 256 15.45 -0.96 -18.35
CA THR A 256 14.42 0.09 -18.22
C THR A 256 13.62 -0.03 -16.94
N PHE A 257 13.27 -1.24 -16.53
CA PHE A 257 12.59 -1.49 -15.25
C PHE A 257 13.46 -1.07 -14.06
N LEU A 258 14.74 -1.44 -14.06
CA LEU A 258 15.67 -1.03 -13.01
C LEU A 258 15.82 0.49 -12.94
N LEU A 259 15.95 1.17 -14.09
CA LEU A 259 16.03 2.64 -14.14
C LEU A 259 14.75 3.29 -13.62
N ALA A 260 13.57 2.77 -13.99
CA ALA A 260 12.27 3.24 -13.51
C ALA A 260 12.13 3.08 -11.98
N SER A 261 12.45 1.90 -11.46
CA SER A 261 12.42 1.59 -10.02
C SER A 261 13.42 2.44 -9.21
N LEU A 262 14.65 2.61 -9.71
CA LEU A 262 15.64 3.49 -9.10
C LEU A 262 15.19 4.95 -9.08
N THR A 263 14.61 5.43 -10.19
CA THR A 263 14.09 6.79 -10.30
C THR A 263 12.98 7.01 -9.28
N GLN A 264 12.02 6.09 -9.18
CA GLN A 264 10.96 6.12 -8.17
C GLN A 264 11.54 6.24 -6.74
N ILE A 265 12.51 5.39 -6.39
CA ILE A 265 13.12 5.37 -5.05
C ILE A 265 13.87 6.66 -4.75
N VAL A 266 14.60 7.22 -5.71
CA VAL A 266 15.28 8.52 -5.57
C VAL A 266 14.25 9.61 -5.26
N PHE A 267 13.14 9.67 -6.01
CA PHE A 267 12.07 10.63 -5.73
C PHE A 267 11.46 10.42 -4.34
N LEU A 268 11.18 9.18 -3.95
CA LEU A 268 10.59 8.86 -2.64
C LEU A 268 11.51 9.19 -1.47
N LEU A 269 12.79 8.85 -1.54
CA LEU A 269 13.75 9.16 -0.49
C LEU A 269 13.95 10.68 -0.33
N TYR A 270 13.94 11.42 -1.45
CA TYR A 270 13.96 12.88 -1.41
C TYR A 270 12.69 13.45 -0.76
N LEU A 271 11.51 12.98 -1.17
CA LEU A 271 10.23 13.40 -0.57
C LEU A 271 10.19 13.07 0.92
N CYS A 272 10.66 11.90 1.33
CA CYS A 272 10.75 11.47 2.72
C CYS A 272 11.57 12.45 3.56
N GLN A 273 12.75 12.82 3.05
CA GLN A 273 13.63 13.76 3.73
C GLN A 273 12.96 15.10 4.06
N LEU A 274 12.20 15.62 3.09
CA LEU A 274 11.52 16.90 3.20
C LEU A 274 10.26 16.77 4.08
N LEU A 275 9.41 15.79 3.78
CA LEU A 275 8.10 15.62 4.40
C LEU A 275 8.21 15.40 5.90
N VAL A 276 9.08 14.48 6.34
CA VAL A 276 9.27 14.17 7.76
C VAL A 276 9.68 15.43 8.53
N ARG A 277 10.58 16.25 7.96
CA ARG A 277 11.03 17.50 8.60
C ARG A 277 10.01 18.61 8.56
N VAL A 278 9.23 18.72 7.49
CA VAL A 278 8.11 19.68 7.40
C VAL A 278 7.07 19.34 8.45
N MET A 279 6.62 18.07 8.52
CA MET A 279 5.69 17.60 9.54
C MET A 279 6.20 17.87 10.95
N TRP A 280 7.49 17.58 11.20
CA TRP A 280 8.13 17.84 12.48
C TRP A 280 8.06 19.32 12.89
N ARG A 281 8.27 20.25 11.96
CA ARG A 281 8.15 21.70 12.21
C ARG A 281 6.72 22.14 12.45
N LEU A 282 5.77 21.50 11.78
CA LEU A 282 4.33 21.72 11.95
C LEU A 282 3.78 21.05 13.21
N ARG A 283 4.63 20.43 14.05
CA ARG A 283 4.25 19.67 15.26
C ARG A 283 3.31 18.49 14.95
N ILE A 284 3.38 17.96 13.74
CA ILE A 284 2.71 16.72 13.36
C ILE A 284 3.71 15.59 13.57
N ASP A 285 3.29 14.52 14.24
CA ASP A 285 4.11 13.34 14.44
C ASP A 285 4.35 12.62 13.08
N PRO A 286 5.59 12.61 12.56
CA PRO A 286 5.86 12.04 11.26
C PRO A 286 5.80 10.50 11.26
N ASP A 287 5.91 9.83 12.42
CA ASP A 287 5.75 8.37 12.49
C ASP A 287 4.33 7.94 12.13
N SER A 288 3.34 8.68 12.63
CA SER A 288 1.93 8.41 12.38
C SER A 288 1.44 8.91 11.02
N SER A 289 2.12 9.89 10.41
CA SER A 289 1.59 10.63 9.26
C SER A 289 2.43 10.54 7.98
N ALA A 290 3.77 10.49 8.07
CA ALA A 290 4.63 10.54 6.90
C ALA A 290 4.64 9.20 6.15
N ILE A 291 4.68 8.09 6.88
CA ILE A 291 4.76 6.74 6.31
C ILE A 291 3.57 6.45 5.38
N PRO A 292 2.29 6.61 5.80
CA PRO A 292 1.15 6.37 4.92
C PRO A 292 1.18 7.24 3.65
N LEU A 293 1.57 8.51 3.79
CA LEU A 293 1.61 9.45 2.66
C LEU A 293 2.72 9.11 1.67
N LEU A 294 3.90 8.71 2.15
CA LEU A 294 5.04 8.34 1.31
C LEU A 294 4.79 7.02 0.59
N THR A 295 4.17 6.04 1.25
CA THR A 295 3.80 4.77 0.60
C THR A 295 2.74 5.00 -0.48
N ALA A 296 1.70 5.80 -0.20
CA ALA A 296 0.69 6.14 -1.22
C ALA A 296 1.28 6.93 -2.41
N ALA A 297 2.19 7.87 -2.14
CA ALA A 297 2.94 8.54 -3.20
C ALA A 297 3.80 7.54 -4.00
N GLY A 298 4.39 6.56 -3.32
CA GLY A 298 5.14 5.47 -3.93
C GLY A 298 4.30 4.60 -4.84
N ASP A 299 3.06 4.32 -4.45
CA ASP A 299 2.12 3.56 -5.27
C ASP A 299 1.80 4.28 -6.59
N LEU A 300 1.54 5.59 -6.50
CA LEU A 300 1.22 6.41 -7.67
C LEU A 300 2.43 6.56 -8.60
N LEU A 301 3.59 6.92 -8.04
CA LEU A 301 4.83 7.07 -8.81
C LEU A 301 5.25 5.74 -9.44
N GLY A 302 5.17 4.64 -8.69
CA GLY A 302 5.47 3.30 -9.17
C GLY A 302 4.59 2.91 -10.35
N GLY A 303 3.27 3.12 -10.24
CA GLY A 303 2.32 2.90 -11.34
C GLY A 303 2.66 3.72 -12.59
N VAL A 304 2.93 5.04 -12.44
CA VAL A 304 3.27 5.92 -13.57
C VAL A 304 4.57 5.51 -14.25
N PHE A 305 5.62 5.23 -13.49
CA PHE A 305 6.90 4.81 -14.07
C PHE A 305 6.81 3.42 -14.72
N LEU A 306 6.02 2.52 -14.15
CA LEU A 306 5.78 1.19 -14.72
C LEU A 306 5.06 1.28 -16.07
N ILE A 307 4.08 2.17 -16.20
CA ILE A 307 3.41 2.46 -17.49
C ILE A 307 4.44 2.93 -18.52
N GLY A 308 5.33 3.84 -18.15
CA GLY A 308 6.40 4.31 -19.03
C GLY A 308 7.32 3.17 -19.48
N CYS A 309 7.68 2.28 -18.54
CA CYS A 309 8.50 1.10 -18.83
C CYS A 309 7.83 0.16 -19.84
N PHE A 310 6.55 -0.18 -19.63
CA PHE A 310 5.79 -1.05 -20.53
C PHE A 310 5.47 -0.39 -21.87
N TRP A 311 5.27 0.92 -21.89
CA TRP A 311 5.12 1.68 -23.12
C TRP A 311 6.40 1.65 -23.97
N MET A 312 7.58 1.79 -23.35
CA MET A 312 8.86 1.61 -24.06
C MET A 312 9.05 0.17 -24.53
N ALA A 313 8.68 -0.82 -23.70
CA ALA A 313 8.76 -2.22 -24.08
C ALA A 313 7.92 -2.53 -25.34
N ALA A 314 6.71 -2.00 -25.43
CA ALA A 314 5.85 -2.20 -26.58
C ALA A 314 6.34 -1.45 -27.83
N ASN A 315 6.64 -0.15 -27.71
CA ASN A 315 6.86 0.72 -28.89
C ASN A 315 8.33 0.80 -29.35
N VAL A 316 9.29 0.63 -28.43
CA VAL A 316 10.73 0.75 -28.74
C VAL A 316 11.35 -0.63 -28.91
N TYR A 317 11.02 -1.57 -28.03
CA TYR A 317 11.62 -2.92 -28.04
C TYR A 317 10.79 -3.94 -28.83
N GLY A 318 9.59 -3.57 -29.29
CA GLY A 318 8.70 -4.45 -30.06
C GLY A 318 8.23 -5.68 -29.27
N MET A 319 8.20 -5.59 -27.93
CA MET A 319 7.81 -6.70 -27.08
C MET A 319 6.29 -6.89 -27.07
N LYS A 320 5.87 -8.16 -27.04
CA LYS A 320 4.47 -8.59 -27.03
C LYS A 320 3.85 -8.45 -25.64
N VAL A 321 3.75 -7.22 -25.15
CA VAL A 321 3.21 -6.90 -23.80
C VAL A 321 1.81 -6.27 -23.83
N GLY A 322 1.30 -5.94 -25.03
CA GLY A 322 -0.02 -5.33 -25.22
C GLY A 322 -1.16 -6.34 -25.13
N GLN A 323 -2.35 -5.83 -24.81
CA GLN A 323 -3.59 -6.62 -24.66
C GLN A 323 -3.88 -7.59 -25.81
N GLU A 324 -3.50 -7.23 -27.04
CA GLU A 324 -3.65 -8.05 -28.25
C GLU A 324 -3.00 -9.44 -28.14
N HIS A 325 -2.00 -9.57 -27.28
CA HIS A 325 -1.26 -10.82 -27.04
C HIS A 325 -1.74 -11.58 -25.79
N PHE A 326 -2.73 -11.03 -25.07
CA PHE A 326 -3.32 -11.60 -23.86
C PHE A 326 -4.87 -11.59 -23.93
N PRO A 327 -5.50 -12.09 -25.01
CA PRO A 327 -6.95 -11.98 -25.20
C PRO A 327 -7.77 -12.70 -24.12
N ASP A 328 -7.23 -13.79 -23.55
CA ASP A 328 -7.94 -14.65 -22.59
C ASP A 328 -7.43 -14.53 -21.13
N ARG A 329 -6.40 -13.71 -20.86
CA ARG A 329 -5.90 -13.49 -19.49
C ARG A 329 -6.53 -12.23 -18.89
N HIS A 330 -7.78 -12.33 -18.44
CA HIS A 330 -8.39 -11.34 -17.56
C HIS A 330 -7.74 -11.41 -16.16
N PHE A 331 -6.60 -10.76 -15.99
CA PHE A 331 -6.06 -10.52 -14.66
C PHE A 331 -6.96 -9.50 -13.93
N GLY A 332 -7.88 -10.00 -13.10
CA GLY A 332 -8.57 -9.19 -12.08
C GLY A 332 -9.98 -8.69 -12.40
N VAL A 333 -10.78 -9.40 -13.20
CA VAL A 333 -12.24 -9.14 -13.28
C VAL A 333 -13.02 -10.45 -13.23
N HIS A 334 -13.26 -10.93 -12.01
CA HIS A 334 -14.41 -11.73 -11.63
C HIS A 334 -14.89 -11.23 -10.27
#